data_AF-A0A7C7K5Q1-F1
#
_entry.id   AF-A0A7C7K5Q1-F1
#
_cell.length_a   1.000
_cell.length_b   1.000
_cell.length_c   1.000
_cell.angle_alpha   90.00
_cell.angle_beta   90.00
_cell.angle_gamma   90.00
#
_symmetry.space_group_name_H-M   'P 1'
#
loop_
_entity.id
_entity.type
_entity.pdbx_description
1 polymer ?
#
loop_
_entity_poly.entity_id
_entity_poly.type
_entity_poly.pdbx_seq_one_letter_code
_entity_poly.pdbx_strand_id
1 'polypeptide(L)'
;MPRTYSQEGPIARALELVGERWTLLLLQELLKGVSRFADLENAVEGISPNVLSSRLKNLEEHGIVERKFYSAHPPRAEYLLTRKGHELGV
;
A
#
# COMPACT_ATOMS: atom_id res chain seq x y z
N MET A 1 10.95 9.16 -5.98
CA MET A 1 10.98 9.13 -7.45
C MET A 1 10.72 7.69 -7.84
N PRO A 2 9.57 7.36 -8.45
CA PRO A 2 9.38 6.01 -8.99
C PRO A 2 10.53 5.74 -9.96
N ARG A 3 11.13 4.56 -9.87
CA ARG A 3 12.09 4.12 -10.90
C ARG A 3 11.27 3.85 -12.16
N THR A 4 11.19 4.83 -13.04
CA THR A 4 10.63 4.62 -14.38
C THR A 4 11.55 3.63 -15.10
N TYR A 5 11.08 2.41 -15.29
CA TYR A 5 11.83 1.43 -16.04
C TYR A 5 11.64 1.74 -17.53
N SER A 6 12.73 1.89 -18.29
CA SER A 6 12.67 2.16 -19.75
C SER A 6 12.17 0.96 -20.58
N GLN A 7 11.59 -0.05 -19.94
CA GLN A 7 11.14 -1.30 -20.56
C GLN A 7 9.60 -1.32 -20.56
N GLU A 8 8.98 -1.42 -21.72
CA GLU A 8 7.53 -1.58 -21.81
C GLU A 8 7.14 -3.05 -21.59
N GLY A 9 6.32 -3.33 -20.58
CA GLY A 9 5.85 -4.69 -20.32
C GLY A 9 5.11 -4.87 -18.99
N PRO A 10 4.36 -5.97 -18.83
CA PRO A 10 3.59 -6.24 -17.61
C PRO A 10 4.48 -6.37 -16.36
N ILE A 11 5.70 -6.91 -16.50
CA ILE A 11 6.67 -7.04 -15.41
C ILE A 11 7.21 -5.67 -14.98
N ALA A 12 7.53 -4.79 -15.93
CA ALA A 12 8.00 -3.44 -15.62
C ALA A 12 6.93 -2.64 -14.87
N ARG A 13 5.66 -2.71 -15.31
CA ARG A 13 4.53 -2.09 -14.61
C ARG A 13 4.32 -2.66 -13.21
N ALA A 14 4.48 -3.97 -13.04
CA ALA A 14 4.43 -4.58 -11.71
C ALA A 14 5.57 -4.06 -10.82
N LEU A 15 6.79 -3.95 -11.34
CA LEU A 15 7.95 -3.43 -10.61
C LEU A 15 7.82 -1.95 -10.26
N GLU A 16 7.13 -1.13 -11.06
CA GLU A 16 6.83 0.25 -10.69
C GLU A 16 5.92 0.34 -9.47
N LEU A 17 5.02 -0.64 -9.30
CA LEU A 17 4.10 -0.73 -8.17
C LEU A 17 4.73 -1.38 -6.93
N VAL A 18 5.33 -2.56 -7.09
CA VAL A 18 5.82 -3.41 -5.98
C VAL A 18 7.34 -3.41 -5.82
N GLY A 19 8.11 -2.83 -6.75
CA GLY A 19 9.59 -2.81 -6.69
C GLY A 19 10.15 -1.81 -5.68
N GLU A 20 9.28 -1.10 -4.97
CA GLU A 20 9.61 -0.14 -3.93
C GLU A 20 9.66 -0.85 -2.58
N ARG A 21 10.80 -0.75 -1.85
CA ARG A 21 11.05 -1.45 -0.57
C ARG A 21 9.84 -1.42 0.38
N TRP A 22 9.27 -0.24 0.54
CA TRP A 22 8.17 -0.01 1.49
C TRP A 22 6.85 -0.63 1.04
N THR A 23 6.60 -0.75 -0.26
CA THR A 23 5.35 -1.33 -0.75
C THR A 23 5.24 -2.80 -0.36
N LEU A 24 6.31 -3.58 -0.49
CA LEU A 24 6.29 -5.01 -0.15
C LEU A 24 6.06 -5.23 1.35
N LEU A 25 6.76 -4.47 2.21
CA LEU A 25 6.57 -4.55 3.66
C LEU A 25 5.14 -4.14 4.05
N LEU A 26 4.60 -3.11 3.42
CA LEU A 26 3.23 -2.67 3.66
C LEU A 26 2.20 -3.74 3.25
N LEU A 27 2.36 -4.34 2.06
CA LEU A 27 1.49 -5.41 1.59
C LEU A 27 1.54 -6.62 2.52
N GLN A 28 2.72 -6.96 3.06
CA GLN A 28 2.86 -8.02 4.05
C GLN A 28 2.03 -7.75 5.32
N GLU A 29 2.07 -6.53 5.86
CA GLU A 29 1.29 -6.17 7.05
C GLU A 29 -0.23 -6.11 6.76
N LEU A 30 -0.61 -5.60 5.59
CA LEU A 30 -1.99 -5.61 5.12
C LEU A 30 -2.55 -7.04 4.98
N LEU A 31 -1.75 -7.99 4.47
CA LEU A 31 -2.10 -9.41 4.38
C LEU A 31 -2.27 -10.06 5.76
N LYS A 32 -1.58 -9.55 6.80
CA LYS A 32 -1.78 -9.95 8.20
C LYS A 32 -3.02 -9.29 8.84
N GLY A 33 -3.72 -8.42 8.13
CA GLY A 33 -4.93 -7.73 8.59
C GLY A 33 -4.67 -6.38 9.27
N VAL A 34 -3.44 -5.86 9.25
CA VAL A 34 -3.16 -4.51 9.75
C VAL A 34 -3.72 -3.49 8.77
N SER A 35 -4.72 -2.70 9.18
CA SER A 35 -5.46 -1.81 8.26
C SER A 35 -5.39 -0.32 8.60
N ARG A 36 -5.06 0.04 9.84
CA ARG A 36 -5.06 1.46 10.27
C ARG A 36 -3.71 2.11 10.02
N PHE A 37 -3.72 3.39 9.66
CA PHE A 37 -2.50 4.13 9.34
C PHE A 37 -1.44 4.06 10.46
N ALA A 38 -1.84 4.34 11.71
CA ALA A 38 -0.93 4.33 12.85
C ALA A 38 -0.37 2.91 13.12
N ASP A 39 -1.18 1.88 12.94
CA ASP A 39 -0.75 0.50 13.13
C ASP A 39 0.23 0.06 12.02
N LEU A 40 -0.01 0.49 10.78
CA LEU A 40 0.91 0.28 9.64
C LEU A 40 2.24 1.03 9.83
N GLU A 41 2.20 2.26 10.33
CA GLU A 41 3.39 3.05 10.64
C GLU A 41 4.25 2.37 11.71
N ASN A 42 3.61 1.80 12.74
CA ASN A 42 4.30 1.07 13.80
C ASN A 42 4.82 -0.30 13.34
N ALA A 43 4.07 -1.00 12.47
CA ALA A 43 4.44 -2.33 12.01
C ALA A 43 5.57 -2.31 10.97
N VAL A 44 5.66 -1.25 10.15
CA VAL A 44 6.70 -1.11 9.14
C VAL A 44 7.84 -0.24 9.67
N GLU A 45 8.75 -0.86 10.41
CA GLU A 45 9.85 -0.17 11.07
C GLU A 45 10.69 0.70 10.11
N GLY A 46 10.83 1.99 10.47
CA GLY A 46 11.64 2.96 9.73
C GLY A 46 10.95 3.64 8.55
N ILE A 47 9.66 3.35 8.28
CA ILE A 47 8.89 4.13 7.31
C ILE A 47 8.54 5.50 7.91
N SER A 48 8.64 6.57 7.11
CA SER A 48 8.13 7.87 7.53
C SER A 48 6.63 8.00 7.21
N PRO A 49 5.85 8.79 7.97
CA PRO A 49 4.43 9.03 7.68
C PRO A 49 4.17 9.50 6.25
N ASN A 50 5.06 10.36 5.72
CA ASN A 50 4.95 10.88 4.37
C ASN A 50 5.14 9.79 3.30
N VAL A 51 6.10 8.88 3.53
CA VAL A 51 6.32 7.75 2.64
C VAL A 51 5.14 6.78 2.73
N LEU A 52 4.68 6.43 3.94
CA LEU A 52 3.51 5.58 4.15
C LEU A 52 2.27 6.10 3.42
N SER A 53 1.96 7.39 3.61
CA SER A 53 0.83 8.06 2.94
C SER A 53 0.96 8.00 1.41
N SER A 54 2.14 8.29 0.87
CA SER A 54 2.42 8.20 -0.57
C SER A 54 2.23 6.78 -1.12
N ARG A 55 2.65 5.76 -0.37
CA ARG A 55 2.48 4.35 -0.76
C ARG A 55 1.03 3.91 -0.75
N LEU A 56 0.29 4.24 0.32
CA LEU A 56 -1.13 3.92 0.42
C LEU A 56 -1.93 4.57 -0.70
N LYS A 57 -1.64 5.84 -1.00
CA LYS A 57 -2.24 6.55 -2.14
C LYS A 57 -1.93 5.85 -3.48
N ASN A 58 -0.68 5.47 -3.71
CA ASN A 58 -0.31 4.78 -4.94
C ASN A 58 -1.01 3.41 -5.08
N LEU A 59 -1.12 2.65 -3.99
CA LEU A 59 -1.85 1.38 -3.97
C LEU A 59 -3.36 1.57 -4.19
N GLU A 60 -3.94 2.64 -3.65
CA GLU A 60 -5.34 3.01 -3.86
C GLU A 60 -5.59 3.37 -5.33
N GLU A 61 -4.72 4.18 -5.95
CA GLU A 61 -4.78 4.53 -7.38
C GLU A 61 -4.69 3.30 -8.30
N HIS A 62 -3.95 2.26 -7.89
CA HIS A 62 -3.83 1.01 -8.64
C HIS A 62 -4.92 -0.02 -8.30
N GLY A 63 -5.87 0.33 -7.42
CA GLY A 63 -6.95 -0.54 -6.96
C GLY A 63 -6.47 -1.76 -6.18
N ILE A 64 -5.32 -1.67 -5.52
CA ILE A 64 -4.77 -2.73 -4.66
C ILE A 64 -5.34 -2.65 -3.24
N VAL A 65 -5.54 -1.43 -2.75
CA VAL A 65 -6.22 -1.15 -1.49
C VAL A 65 -7.42 -0.23 -1.72
N GLU A 66 -8.38 -0.29 -0.82
CA GLU A 66 -9.45 0.70 -0.71
C GLU A 66 -9.36 1.40 0.65
N ARG A 67 -9.62 2.71 0.66
CA ARG A 67 -9.71 3.50 1.88
C ARG A 67 -11.16 3.51 2.37
N LYS A 68 -11.38 3.00 3.59
CA LYS A 68 -12.70 2.95 4.21
C LYS A 68 -12.74 3.77 5.49
N PHE A 69 -13.70 4.68 5.60
CA PHE A 69 -13.93 5.40 6.85
C PHE A 69 -14.81 4.57 7.78
N TYR A 70 -14.32 4.34 9.01
CA TYR A 70 -15.06 3.63 10.05
C TYR A 70 -15.57 4.56 11.17
N SER A 71 -15.15 5.82 11.16
CA SER A 71 -15.64 6.87 12.06
C SER A 71 -15.75 8.16 11.27
N ALA A 72 -16.87 8.87 11.43
CA ALA A 72 -17.06 10.21 10.86
C ALA A 72 -16.56 11.32 11.80
N HIS A 73 -16.54 11.09 13.12
CA HIS A 73 -16.21 12.11 14.13
C HIS A 73 -15.38 11.51 15.29
N PRO A 74 -14.06 11.75 15.36
CA PRO A 74 -13.21 12.30 14.30
C PRO A 74 -13.15 11.34 13.10
N PRO A 75 -12.87 11.84 11.87
CA PRO A 75 -12.69 10.99 10.71
C PRO A 75 -11.57 9.99 10.93
N ARG A 76 -11.88 8.69 10.89
CA ARG A 76 -10.87 7.63 10.95
C ARG A 76 -11.05 6.70 9.77
N ALA A 77 -9.94 6.42 9.10
CA ALA A 77 -9.89 5.55 7.94
C ALA A 77 -9.01 4.33 8.23
N GLU A 78 -9.36 3.25 7.56
CA GLU A 78 -8.55 2.06 7.40
C GLU A 78 -8.34 1.79 5.91
N TYR A 79 -7.32 1.00 5.61
CA TYR A 79 -6.91 0.61 4.26
C TYR A 79 -7.04 -0.91 4.17
N LEU A 80 -7.90 -1.37 3.28
CA LEU A 80 -8.22 -2.79 3.13
C LEU A 80 -7.73 -3.26 1.77
N LEU A 81 -7.14 -4.47 1.71
CA LEU A 81 -6.79 -5.06 0.42
C LEU A 81 -8.06 -5.31 -0.38
N THR A 82 -8.05 -4.91 -1.65
CA THR A 82 -9.07 -5.33 -2.61
C THR A 82 -8.83 -6.78 -2.99
N ARG A 83 -9.75 -7.36 -3.79
CA ARG A 83 -9.51 -8.67 -4.42
C ARG A 83 -8.16 -8.74 -5.15
N LYS A 84 -7.85 -7.71 -5.95
CA LYS A 84 -6.60 -7.60 -6.70
C LYS A 84 -5.38 -7.56 -5.75
N GLY A 85 -5.51 -6.92 -4.59
CA GLY A 85 -4.45 -6.90 -3.59
C GLY A 85 -4.20 -8.25 -2.92
N HIS A 86 -5.25 -9.03 -2.67
CA HIS A 86 -5.09 -10.40 -2.13
C HIS A 86 -4.40 -11.34 -3.14
N GLU A 87 -4.62 -11.15 -4.45
CA GLU A 87 -3.98 -11.93 -5.51
C GLU A 87 -2.44 -11.71 -5.58
N LEU A 88 -1.88 -10.69 -4.92
CA LEU A 88 -0.42 -10.49 -4.81
C LEU A 88 0.26 -11.35 -3.73
N GLY A 89 -0.51 -11.88 -2.78
CA GLY A 89 0.01 -12.66 -1.65
C GLY A 89 0.01 -14.17 -1.86
N VAL A 90 -0.40 -14.64 -3.05
CA VAL A 90 -0.59 -16.06 -3.40
C VAL A 90 0.28 -16.50 -4.56
#